data_AF-A0A950SFR9-F1
#
_entry.id   AF-A0A950SFR9-F1
#
_cell.length_a   1.000
_cell.length_b   1.000
_cell.length_c   1.000
_cell.angle_alpha   90.00
_cell.angle_beta   90.00
_cell.angle_gamma   90.00
#
_symmetry.space_group_name_H-M   'P 1'
#
loop_
_entity.id
_entity.type
_entity.pdbx_description
1 polymer ?
#
loop_
_entity_poly.entity_id
_entity_poly.type
_entity_poly.pdbx_seq_one_letter_code
_entity_poly.pdbx_strand_id
1 'polypeptide(L)'
;MTSKKHIAAFILFAALTVFMTWPLAPNINRAVSFPGDPYINTWILDWDWHATFHQPGKLFHGNIFYPAKYALAFSENLYGIAVVLFPLRALGATPLTAYNAAMLLGYTLCGFGAYLLAFEITASFWGSIAAGIFYAFLPYRFTQAPHVQYVWAGTLPILLFALIRYARKPDWRHAS
;
A
#
# COMPACT_ATOMS: atom_id res chain seq x y z
N MET A 1 -3.60 10.22 -24.05
CA MET A 1 -3.71 8.76 -23.96
C MET A 1 -5.10 8.39 -23.47
N THR A 2 -5.73 7.32 -23.98
CA THR A 2 -7.08 6.93 -23.56
C THR A 2 -7.05 6.32 -22.17
N SER A 3 -7.96 6.74 -21.29
CA SER A 3 -8.14 6.21 -19.93
C SER A 3 -8.12 4.66 -19.87
N LYS A 4 -8.63 4.01 -20.94
CA LYS A 4 -8.60 2.56 -21.16
C LYS A 4 -7.22 1.91 -20.99
N LYS A 5 -6.13 2.54 -21.45
CA LYS A 5 -4.77 1.94 -21.34
C LYS A 5 -4.27 1.90 -19.89
N HIS A 6 -4.53 2.96 -19.12
CA HIS A 6 -4.16 3.00 -17.71
C HIS A 6 -4.96 2.00 -16.89
N ILE A 7 -6.27 1.87 -17.18
CA ILE A 7 -7.12 0.86 -16.53
C ILE A 7 -6.61 -0.55 -16.83
N ALA A 8 -6.27 -0.85 -18.09
CA ALA A 8 -5.71 -2.14 -18.46
C ALA A 8 -4.39 -2.43 -17.74
N ALA A 9 -3.51 -1.42 -17.60
CA ALA A 9 -2.26 -1.56 -16.84
C ALA A 9 -2.52 -1.81 -15.35
N PHE A 10 -3.47 -1.10 -14.73
CA PHE A 10 -3.84 -1.32 -13.32
C PHE A 10 -4.35 -2.74 -13.09
N ILE A 11 -5.27 -3.22 -13.95
CA ILE A 11 -5.79 -4.59 -13.89
C ILE A 11 -4.67 -5.61 -14.06
N LEU A 12 -3.75 -5.37 -15.01
CA LEU A 12 -2.59 -6.25 -15.20
C LEU A 12 -1.73 -6.34 -13.93
N PHE A 13 -1.42 -5.20 -13.29
CA PHE A 13 -0.64 -5.23 -12.05
C PHE A 13 -1.38 -5.90 -10.90
N ALA A 14 -2.68 -5.69 -10.77
CA ALA A 14 -3.49 -6.40 -9.78
C ALA A 14 -3.47 -7.92 -9.99
N ALA A 15 -3.63 -8.37 -11.24
CA ALA A 15 -3.56 -9.79 -11.60
C ALA A 15 -2.16 -10.38 -11.34
N LEU A 16 -1.11 -9.68 -11.75
CA LEU A 16 0.28 -10.08 -11.48
C LEU A 16 0.57 -10.14 -9.98
N THR A 17 0.05 -9.19 -9.19
CA THR A 17 0.19 -9.23 -7.74
C THR A 17 -0.44 -10.47 -7.15
N VAL A 18 -1.67 -10.82 -7.54
CA VAL A 18 -2.33 -12.05 -7.07
C VAL A 18 -1.51 -13.29 -7.45
N PHE A 19 -1.00 -13.34 -8.68
CA PHE A 19 -0.18 -14.45 -9.16
C PHE A 19 1.14 -14.56 -8.39
N MET A 20 1.88 -13.46 -8.25
CA MET A 20 3.21 -13.43 -7.64
C MET A 20 3.17 -13.59 -6.11
N THR A 21 2.05 -13.26 -5.48
CA THR A 21 1.85 -13.45 -4.03
C THR A 21 1.05 -14.71 -3.72
N TRP A 22 0.78 -15.57 -4.70
CA TRP A 22 0.05 -16.81 -4.47
C TRP A 22 0.75 -17.66 -3.41
N PRO A 23 0.03 -18.20 -2.39
CA PRO A 23 -1.42 -18.29 -2.27
C PRO A 23 -2.04 -17.26 -1.30
N LEU A 24 -1.58 -16.00 -1.28
CA LEU A 24 -2.10 -14.98 -0.35
C LEU A 24 -3.58 -14.69 -0.56
N ALA A 25 -4.02 -14.48 -1.80
CA ALA A 25 -5.42 -14.16 -2.12
C ALA A 25 -6.44 -15.19 -1.59
N PRO A 26 -6.28 -16.51 -1.82
CA PRO A 26 -7.19 -17.51 -1.23
C PRO A 26 -7.04 -17.69 0.29
N ASN A 27 -5.95 -17.20 0.89
CA ASN A 27 -5.69 -17.30 2.32
C ASN A 27 -5.70 -15.93 3.03
N ILE A 28 -6.38 -14.94 2.45
CA ILE A 28 -6.33 -13.53 2.88
C ILE A 28 -6.73 -13.32 4.34
N ASN A 29 -7.51 -14.23 4.92
CA ASN A 29 -8.00 -14.16 6.29
C ASN A 29 -7.24 -15.05 7.29
N ARG A 30 -6.23 -15.81 6.86
CA ARG A 30 -5.60 -16.84 7.69
C ARG A 30 -4.09 -17.00 7.52
N ALA A 31 -3.49 -16.43 6.48
CA ALA A 31 -2.06 -16.53 6.22
C ALA A 31 -1.35 -15.19 6.41
N VAL A 32 -0.09 -15.28 6.83
CA VAL A 32 0.88 -14.18 6.85
C VAL A 32 2.21 -14.71 6.30
N SER A 33 3.07 -13.82 5.83
CA SER A 33 4.37 -14.16 5.24
C SER A 33 5.37 -14.73 6.25
N PHE A 34 5.28 -14.34 7.52
CA PHE A 34 6.23 -14.72 8.57
C PHE A 34 5.60 -14.60 9.97
N PRO A 35 5.99 -15.45 10.95
CA PRO A 35 5.60 -15.26 12.34
C PRO A 35 6.35 -14.06 12.96
N GLY A 36 5.65 -13.00 13.35
CA GLY A 36 6.24 -11.82 13.99
C GLY A 36 5.67 -10.53 13.44
N ASP A 37 6.47 -9.81 12.63
CA ASP A 37 6.17 -8.46 12.14
C ASP A 37 4.79 -8.30 11.44
N PRO A 38 4.28 -9.28 10.68
CA PRO A 38 2.93 -9.17 10.12
C PRO A 38 1.85 -8.99 11.19
N TYR A 39 2.01 -9.59 12.38
CA TYR A 39 1.05 -9.44 13.47
C TYR A 39 1.14 -8.08 14.14
N ILE A 40 2.35 -7.51 14.33
CA ILE A 40 2.47 -6.15 14.87
C ILE A 40 1.89 -5.13 13.89
N ASN A 41 2.17 -5.27 12.59
CA ASN A 41 1.61 -4.41 11.55
C ASN A 41 0.09 -4.55 11.45
N THR A 42 -0.44 -5.78 11.56
CA THR A 42 -1.88 -6.01 11.62
C THR A 42 -2.51 -5.31 12.82
N TRP A 43 -1.87 -5.40 14.00
CA TRP A 43 -2.32 -4.73 15.21
C TRP A 43 -2.28 -3.20 15.05
N ILE A 44 -1.21 -2.62 14.49
CA ILE A 44 -1.09 -1.17 14.25
C ILE A 44 -2.24 -0.68 13.37
N LEU A 45 -2.47 -1.32 12.21
CA LEU A 45 -3.52 -0.92 11.28
C LEU A 45 -4.92 -1.02 11.89
N ASP A 46 -5.16 -2.02 12.72
CA ASP A 46 -6.43 -2.19 13.42
C ASP A 46 -6.58 -1.22 14.59
N TRP A 47 -5.49 -0.91 15.29
CA TRP A 47 -5.45 0.10 16.33
C TRP A 47 -5.76 1.49 15.76
N ASP A 48 -5.21 1.84 14.61
CA ASP A 48 -5.51 3.11 13.94
C ASP A 48 -6.99 3.27 13.62
N TRP A 49 -7.63 2.21 13.11
CA TRP A 49 -9.07 2.14 12.90
C TRP A 49 -9.81 2.32 14.23
N HIS A 50 -9.48 1.52 15.24
CA HIS A 50 -10.14 1.56 16.54
C HIS A 50 -10.00 2.93 17.20
N ALA A 51 -8.78 3.48 17.28
CA ALA A 51 -8.50 4.78 17.89
C ALA A 51 -9.19 5.93 17.14
N THR A 52 -9.26 5.88 15.80
CA THR A 52 -9.95 6.91 15.02
C THR A 52 -11.44 6.99 15.35
N PHE A 53 -12.12 5.85 15.45
CA PHE A 53 -13.59 5.83 15.57
C PHE A 53 -14.11 5.64 16.99
N HIS A 54 -13.31 5.08 17.91
CA HIS A 54 -13.74 4.76 19.27
C HIS A 54 -12.97 5.54 20.34
N GLN A 55 -11.79 6.08 20.03
CA GLN A 55 -10.96 6.86 20.97
C GLN A 55 -10.28 8.06 20.30
N PRO A 56 -11.04 9.00 19.72
CA PRO A 56 -10.47 10.11 18.97
C PRO A 56 -9.47 10.91 19.82
N GLY A 57 -8.34 11.28 19.22
CA GLY A 57 -7.24 11.98 19.91
C GLY A 57 -6.30 11.07 20.70
N LYS A 58 -6.59 9.78 20.82
CA LYS A 58 -5.71 8.80 21.50
C LYS A 58 -4.95 7.88 20.57
N LEU A 59 -4.75 8.29 19.31
CA LEU A 59 -4.07 7.50 18.28
C LEU A 59 -2.75 6.89 18.81
N PHE A 60 -1.90 7.68 19.46
CA PHE A 60 -0.62 7.19 19.94
C PHE A 60 -0.68 6.28 21.18
N HIS A 61 -1.82 6.17 21.86
CA HIS A 61 -1.97 5.44 23.13
C HIS A 61 -2.26 3.95 22.92
N GLY A 62 -1.43 3.28 22.11
CA GLY A 62 -1.53 1.84 21.82
C GLY A 62 -1.69 1.00 23.08
N ASN A 63 -2.53 -0.04 23.01
CA ASN A 63 -2.81 -0.97 24.11
C ASN A 63 -1.71 -2.03 24.32
N ILE A 64 -0.44 -1.66 24.13
CA ILE A 64 0.73 -2.54 24.32
C ILE A 64 1.69 -1.95 25.34
N PHE A 65 2.57 -2.79 25.89
CA PHE A 65 3.61 -2.39 26.85
C PHE A 65 3.10 -1.68 28.11
N TYR A 66 1.95 -2.12 28.66
CA TYR A 66 1.43 -1.54 29.91
C TYR A 66 2.51 -1.51 31.02
N PRO A 67 2.72 -0.38 31.73
CA PRO A 67 1.93 0.85 31.76
C PRO A 67 2.43 2.01 30.87
N ALA A 68 3.22 1.73 29.83
CA ALA A 68 3.80 2.77 28.98
C ALA A 68 2.74 3.65 28.31
N LYS A 69 3.00 4.96 28.23
CA LYS A 69 2.19 5.93 27.48
C LYS A 69 2.74 6.09 26.07
N TYR A 70 1.86 6.45 25.14
CA TYR A 70 2.21 6.69 23.73
C TYR A 70 2.88 5.47 23.06
N ALA A 71 2.46 4.26 23.43
CA ALA A 71 3.13 3.04 22.99
C ALA A 71 3.21 2.87 21.47
N LEU A 72 2.26 3.44 20.70
CA LEU A 72 2.33 3.42 19.24
C LEU A 72 3.47 4.30 18.70
N ALA A 73 3.87 5.35 19.42
CA ALA A 73 4.99 6.21 19.02
C ALA A 73 6.36 5.49 19.12
N PHE A 74 6.41 4.32 19.77
CA PHE A 74 7.59 3.45 19.75
C PHE A 74 7.67 2.59 18.48
N SER A 75 6.65 2.66 17.63
CA SER A 75 6.57 1.95 16.36
C SER A 75 6.18 2.90 15.22
N GLU A 76 6.10 2.37 14.01
CA GLU A 76 5.54 3.11 12.87
C GLU A 76 4.02 3.20 13.03
N ASN A 77 3.46 4.40 12.87
CA ASN A 77 2.01 4.56 13.06
C ASN A 77 1.18 4.00 11.89
N LEU A 78 1.75 3.79 10.70
CA LEU A 78 1.09 3.29 9.48
C LEU A 78 -0.26 3.95 9.11
N TYR A 79 -0.56 5.13 9.66
CA TYR A 79 -1.89 5.73 9.58
C TYR A 79 -2.33 6.02 8.15
N GLY A 80 -1.38 6.46 7.31
CA GLY A 80 -1.65 6.71 5.88
C GLY A 80 -2.08 5.45 5.12
N ILE A 81 -1.60 4.28 5.52
CA ILE A 81 -2.02 2.99 4.98
C ILE A 81 -3.39 2.61 5.57
N ALA A 82 -3.56 2.77 6.88
CA ALA A 82 -4.77 2.42 7.60
C ALA A 82 -6.00 3.15 7.05
N VAL A 83 -5.90 4.45 6.75
CA VAL A 83 -7.00 5.26 6.18
C VAL A 83 -7.54 4.65 4.88
N VAL A 84 -6.69 4.09 4.02
CA VAL A 84 -7.13 3.43 2.78
C VAL A 84 -7.91 2.15 3.07
N LEU A 85 -7.67 1.51 4.21
CA LEU A 85 -8.28 0.26 4.64
C LEU A 85 -9.49 0.45 5.57
N PHE A 86 -9.73 1.66 6.08
CA PHE A 86 -10.88 1.97 6.93
C PHE A 86 -12.22 1.53 6.32
N PRO A 87 -12.51 1.75 5.02
CA PRO A 87 -13.74 1.23 4.43
C PRO A 87 -13.87 -0.29 4.53
N LEU A 88 -12.76 -1.02 4.39
CA LEU A 88 -12.76 -2.47 4.48
C LEU A 88 -13.05 -2.95 5.91
N ARG A 89 -12.49 -2.26 6.92
CA ARG A 89 -12.84 -2.52 8.34
C ARG A 89 -14.29 -2.15 8.66
N ALA A 90 -14.79 -1.05 8.11
CA ALA A 90 -16.18 -0.62 8.26
C ALA A 90 -17.17 -1.66 7.69
N LEU A 91 -16.80 -2.34 6.60
CA LEU A 91 -17.55 -3.44 5.98
C LEU A 91 -17.44 -4.77 6.76
N GLY A 92 -16.75 -4.80 7.89
CA GLY A 92 -16.64 -5.97 8.76
C GLY A 92 -15.52 -6.94 8.41
N ALA A 93 -14.60 -6.61 7.50
CA ALA A 93 -13.43 -7.45 7.23
C ALA A 93 -12.55 -7.56 8.48
N THR A 94 -11.98 -8.73 8.77
CA THR A 94 -11.12 -8.91 9.95
C THR A 94 -9.82 -8.08 9.84
N PRO A 95 -9.14 -7.78 10.96
CA PRO A 95 -7.85 -7.09 10.94
C PRO A 95 -6.84 -7.73 9.98
N LEU A 96 -6.75 -9.06 10.01
CA LEU A 96 -5.85 -9.82 9.16
C LEU A 96 -6.22 -9.73 7.67
N THR A 97 -7.52 -9.75 7.35
CA THR A 97 -7.99 -9.52 5.98
C THR A 97 -7.65 -8.11 5.50
N ALA A 98 -7.81 -7.09 6.35
CA ALA A 98 -7.43 -5.73 6.00
C ALA A 98 -5.92 -5.58 5.76
N TYR A 99 -5.09 -6.18 6.62
CA TYR A 99 -3.64 -6.22 6.44
C TYR A 99 -3.23 -6.89 5.11
N ASN A 100 -3.77 -8.07 4.81
CA ASN A 100 -3.42 -8.76 3.57
C ASN A 100 -3.98 -8.07 2.32
N ALA A 101 -5.13 -7.38 2.42
CA ALA A 101 -5.61 -6.49 1.37
C ALA A 101 -4.65 -5.31 1.16
N ALA A 102 -4.07 -4.77 2.23
CA ALA A 102 -3.03 -3.75 2.15
C ALA A 102 -1.80 -4.26 1.41
N MET A 103 -1.39 -5.50 1.65
CA MET A 103 -0.25 -6.12 0.95
C MET A 103 -0.51 -6.20 -0.56
N LEU A 104 -1.68 -6.74 -0.97
CA LEU A 104 -2.07 -6.83 -2.38
C LEU A 104 -2.17 -5.45 -3.03
N LEU A 105 -2.76 -4.49 -2.33
CA LEU A 105 -2.87 -3.12 -2.83
C LEU A 105 -1.49 -2.47 -2.96
N GLY A 106 -0.59 -2.64 -1.99
CA GLY A 106 0.75 -2.08 -2.00
C GLY A 106 1.59 -2.56 -3.20
N TYR A 107 1.60 -3.87 -3.49
CA TYR A 107 2.28 -4.41 -4.69
C TYR A 107 1.65 -3.87 -5.99
N THR A 108 0.32 -3.78 -6.05
CA THR A 108 -0.41 -3.25 -7.21
C THR A 108 -0.04 -1.78 -7.46
N LEU A 109 -0.06 -0.96 -6.40
CA LEU A 109 0.29 0.46 -6.45
C LEU A 109 1.76 0.68 -6.78
N CYS A 110 2.66 -0.18 -6.31
CA CYS A 110 4.05 -0.17 -6.71
C CYS A 110 4.21 -0.33 -8.24
N GLY A 111 3.61 -1.37 -8.81
CA GLY A 111 3.71 -1.62 -10.26
C GLY A 111 3.06 -0.54 -11.08
N PHE A 112 1.83 -0.15 -10.70
CA PHE A 112 1.09 0.88 -11.39
C PHE A 112 1.74 2.26 -11.27
N GLY A 113 2.25 2.62 -10.09
CA GLY A 113 2.95 3.88 -9.85
C GLY A 113 4.22 4.01 -10.69
N ALA A 114 5.05 2.96 -10.72
CA ALA A 114 6.23 2.93 -11.57
C ALA A 114 5.89 2.95 -13.06
N TYR A 115 4.80 2.28 -13.47
CA TYR A 115 4.27 2.39 -14.82
C TYR A 115 3.86 3.83 -15.17
N LEU A 116 3.14 4.53 -14.29
CA LEU A 116 2.73 5.92 -14.53
C LEU A 116 3.95 6.85 -14.68
N LEU A 117 4.92 6.71 -13.79
CA LEU A 117 6.15 7.48 -13.84
C LEU A 117 6.94 7.22 -15.13
N ALA A 118 7.17 5.95 -15.47
CA ALA A 118 7.88 5.58 -16.68
C ALA A 118 7.14 6.05 -17.94
N PHE A 119 5.79 6.01 -17.91
CA PHE A 119 4.98 6.45 -19.04
C PHE A 119 5.05 7.96 -19.24
N GLU A 120 5.04 8.73 -18.16
CA GLU A 120 5.21 10.19 -18.23
C GLU A 120 6.57 10.56 -18.83
N ILE A 121 7.62 9.79 -18.57
CA ILE A 121 8.97 10.06 -19.10
C ILE A 121 9.12 9.56 -20.54
N THR A 122 8.69 8.34 -20.85
CA THR A 122 9.03 7.65 -22.11
C THR A 122 7.93 7.70 -23.16
N ALA A 123 6.69 8.00 -22.77
CA ALA A 123 5.48 7.84 -23.59
C ALA A 123 5.29 6.43 -24.21
N SER A 124 6.06 5.43 -23.77
CA SER A 124 6.02 4.06 -24.28
C SER A 124 5.19 3.18 -23.36
N PHE A 125 4.07 2.65 -23.87
CA PHE A 125 3.19 1.79 -23.09
C PHE A 125 3.92 0.53 -22.61
N TRP A 126 4.55 -0.21 -23.53
CA TRP A 126 5.22 -1.47 -23.20
C TRP A 126 6.49 -1.28 -22.36
N GLY A 127 7.26 -0.22 -22.64
CA GLY A 127 8.43 0.12 -21.81
C GLY A 127 8.02 0.43 -20.36
N SER A 128 6.88 1.09 -20.18
CA SER A 128 6.34 1.41 -18.86
C SER A 128 5.80 0.18 -18.13
N ILE A 129 5.19 -0.77 -18.84
CA ILE A 129 4.77 -2.05 -18.25
C ILE A 129 5.99 -2.79 -17.72
N ALA A 130 7.05 -2.89 -18.53
CA ALA A 130 8.29 -3.52 -18.10
C ALA A 130 8.87 -2.84 -16.84
N ALA A 131 8.96 -1.51 -16.84
CA ALA A 131 9.43 -0.75 -15.67
C ALA A 131 8.59 -1.01 -14.41
N GLY A 132 7.26 -1.06 -14.56
CA GLY A 132 6.36 -1.39 -13.46
C GLY A 132 6.54 -2.81 -12.93
N ILE A 133 6.74 -3.81 -13.81
CA ILE A 133 7.00 -5.19 -13.41
C ILE A 133 8.31 -5.28 -12.63
N PHE A 134 9.39 -4.71 -13.16
CA PHE A 134 10.69 -4.68 -12.49
C PHE A 134 10.62 -4.00 -11.13
N TYR A 135 9.95 -2.86 -11.03
CA TYR A 135 9.81 -2.15 -9.77
C TYR A 135 8.92 -2.89 -8.77
N ALA A 136 7.79 -3.46 -9.20
CA ALA A 136 6.83 -4.13 -8.32
C ALA A 136 7.38 -5.41 -7.70
N PHE A 137 8.03 -6.23 -8.54
CA PHE A 137 8.31 -7.64 -8.24
C PHE A 137 9.81 -7.96 -8.20
N LEU A 138 10.65 -6.97 -7.92
CA LEU A 138 12.06 -7.20 -7.65
C LEU A 138 12.23 -8.13 -6.41
N PRO A 139 13.18 -9.09 -6.43
CA PRO A 139 13.35 -10.06 -5.35
C PRO A 139 13.50 -9.44 -3.95
N TYR A 140 14.20 -8.31 -3.84
CA TYR A 140 14.35 -7.58 -2.58
C TYR A 140 13.01 -7.11 -1.96
N ARG A 141 11.94 -6.89 -2.73
CA ARG A 141 10.65 -6.57 -2.13
C ARG A 141 10.00 -7.78 -1.47
N PHE A 142 10.20 -8.97 -2.03
CA PHE A 142 9.71 -10.20 -1.43
C PHE A 142 10.44 -10.55 -0.14
N THR A 143 11.72 -10.19 0.00
CA THR A 143 12.41 -10.32 1.30
C THR A 143 11.84 -9.38 2.37
N GLN A 144 11.18 -8.29 1.94
CA GLN A 144 10.47 -7.33 2.80
C GLN A 144 8.96 -7.58 2.89
N ALA A 145 8.46 -8.73 2.43
CA ALA A 145 7.04 -9.10 2.54
C ALA A 145 6.48 -9.14 3.99
N PRO A 146 7.27 -9.25 5.06
CA PRO A 146 6.77 -9.09 6.43
C PRO A 146 6.41 -7.64 6.81
N HIS A 147 6.87 -6.66 6.03
CA HIS A 147 6.81 -5.24 6.35
C HIS A 147 5.96 -4.47 5.34
N VAL A 148 4.70 -4.22 5.69
CA VAL A 148 3.72 -3.54 4.81
C VAL A 148 4.21 -2.14 4.38
N GLN A 149 4.92 -1.42 5.25
CA GLN A 149 5.51 -0.11 4.99
C GLN A 149 6.49 -0.12 3.80
N TYR A 150 7.28 -1.18 3.63
CA TYR A 150 8.20 -1.31 2.48
C TYR A 150 7.46 -1.74 1.21
N VAL A 151 6.37 -2.52 1.35
CA VAL A 151 5.53 -2.91 0.21
C VAL A 151 4.71 -1.73 -0.33
N TRP A 152 4.44 -0.72 0.51
CA TRP A 152 3.77 0.52 0.13
C TRP A 152 4.70 1.61 -0.47
N ALA A 153 5.89 1.22 -0.93
CA ALA A 153 6.84 2.11 -1.60
C ALA A 153 6.34 2.72 -2.92
N GLY A 154 5.19 2.28 -3.45
CA GLY A 154 4.56 2.79 -4.67
C GLY A 154 4.08 4.25 -4.57
N THR A 155 3.97 4.77 -3.36
CA THR A 155 3.70 6.20 -3.11
C THR A 155 4.79 7.10 -3.69
N LEU A 156 6.06 6.68 -3.65
CA LEU A 156 7.18 7.45 -4.19
C LEU A 156 7.10 7.66 -5.71
N PRO A 157 6.96 6.63 -6.56
CA PRO A 157 6.84 6.84 -8.00
C PRO A 157 5.55 7.59 -8.38
N ILE A 158 4.45 7.42 -7.61
CA ILE A 158 3.22 8.21 -7.81
C ILE A 158 3.47 9.69 -7.52
N LEU A 159 4.17 10.00 -6.42
CA LEU A 159 4.55 11.37 -6.07
C LEU A 159 5.43 12.00 -7.15
N LEU A 160 6.45 11.28 -7.62
CA LEU A 160 7.32 11.76 -8.70
C LEU A 160 6.57 11.97 -10.01
N PHE A 161 5.64 11.07 -10.35
CA PHE A 161 4.76 11.23 -11.49
C PHE A 161 3.93 12.52 -11.36
N ALA A 162 3.29 12.73 -10.22
CA ALA A 162 2.48 13.93 -9.97
C ALA A 162 3.34 15.21 -10.06
N LEU A 163 4.54 15.21 -9.47
CA LEU A 163 5.47 16.33 -9.49
C LEU A 163 5.93 16.67 -10.92
N ILE A 164 6.36 15.68 -11.69
CA ILE A 164 6.78 15.87 -13.09
C ILE A 164 5.62 16.41 -13.93
N ARG A 165 4.43 15.83 -13.74
CA ARG A 165 3.24 16.25 -14.47
C ARG A 165 2.86 17.70 -14.14
N TYR A 166 2.90 18.07 -12.87
CA TYR A 166 2.65 19.44 -12.41
C TYR A 166 3.69 20.42 -12.99
N ALA A 167 4.98 20.07 -12.95
CA ALA A 167 6.04 20.91 -13.49
C ALA A 167 5.91 21.14 -15.01
N ARG A 168 5.42 20.15 -15.77
CA ARG A 168 5.20 20.26 -17.21
C ARG A 168 3.91 20.97 -17.58
N LYS A 169 2.88 20.83 -16.75
CA LYS A 169 1.54 21.41 -16.95
C LYS A 169 1.04 21.92 -15.62
N PRO A 170 1.37 23.17 -15.26
CA PRO A 170 0.87 23.79 -14.05
C PRO A 170 -0.65 23.86 -14.14
N ASP A 171 -1.32 23.03 -13.37
CA ASP A 171 -2.78 23.01 -13.26
C ASP A 171 -3.10 23.09 -11.78
N TRP A 172 -3.89 24.10 -11.40
CA TRP A 172 -4.33 24.38 -10.04
C TRP A 172 -5.03 23.18 -9.39
N ARG A 173 -5.54 22.23 -10.18
CA ARG A 173 -6.16 20.98 -9.70
C ARG A 173 -5.18 19.95 -9.13
N HIS A 174 -3.87 20.14 -9.34
CA HIS A 174 -2.81 19.22 -8.90
C HIS A 174 -1.80 19.90 -7.96
N ALA A 175 -2.13 21.08 -7.45
CA ALA A 175 -1.25 21.92 -6.61
C ALA A 175 -1.44 21.72 -5.09
N SER A 176 -2.32 20.81 -4.67
CA SER A 176 -2.71 20.57 -3.27
C SER A 176 -2.52 19.13 -2.85
#